data_AF-A0A6M2AWG8-F1
#
_entry.id   AF-A0A6M2AWG8-F1
#
_cell.length_a   1.000
_cell.length_b   1.000
_cell.length_c   1.000
_cell.angle_alpha   90.00
_cell.angle_beta   90.00
_cell.angle_gamma   90.00
#
_symmetry.space_group_name_H-M   'P 1'
#
loop_
_entity.id
_entity.type
_entity.pdbx_description
1 polymer ?
#
loop_
_entity_poly.entity_id
_entity_poly.type
_entity_poly.pdbx_seq_one_letter_code
_entity_poly.pdbx_strand_id
1 'polypeptide(L)'
;MKFDPITKEVYTDKGEFVKTLNCPYKMSWDKLEVINSSSRKCVNCDHLIIDTENLTDHNLLDIIKQNPQTCLKIDLNQQNIQIISNGRIKQQ
;
A
#
# COMPACT_ATOMS: atom_id res chain seq x y z
N MET A 1 5.43 6.64 6.94
CA MET A 1 5.75 5.98 5.66
C MET A 1 5.74 6.98 4.49
N LYS A 2 6.31 6.60 3.33
CA LYS A 2 6.31 7.41 2.10
C LYS A 2 5.66 6.67 0.94
N PHE A 3 4.96 7.40 0.06
CA PHE A 3 4.35 6.82 -1.15
C PHE A 3 4.59 7.71 -2.37
N ASP A 4 5.02 7.09 -3.47
CA ASP A 4 5.14 7.72 -4.77
C ASP A 4 3.91 7.33 -5.64
N PRO A 5 3.00 8.26 -5.98
CA PRO A 5 1.81 7.96 -6.78
C PRO A 5 2.13 7.75 -8.26
N ILE A 6 3.30 8.17 -8.74
CA ILE A 6 3.76 8.01 -10.13
C ILE A 6 4.26 6.58 -10.33
N THR A 7 5.21 6.15 -9.49
CA THR A 7 5.81 4.80 -9.57
C THR A 7 5.00 3.75 -8.83
N LYS A 8 4.07 4.19 -7.96
CA LYS A 8 3.28 3.36 -7.05
C LYS A 8 4.14 2.63 -6.01
N GLU A 9 5.32 3.16 -5.70
CA GLU A 9 6.23 2.57 -4.73
C GLU A 9 5.97 3.10 -3.32
N VAL A 10 6.08 2.19 -2.35
CA VAL A 10 5.93 2.47 -0.92
C VAL A 10 7.28 2.30 -0.26
N TYR A 11 7.64 3.27 0.58
CA TYR A 11 8.87 3.26 1.36
C TYR A 11 8.56 3.53 2.83
N THR A 12 9.48 3.15 3.71
CA THR A 12 9.48 3.63 5.10
C THR A 12 9.89 5.10 5.16
N ASP A 13 9.71 5.75 6.31
CA ASP A 13 10.17 7.12 6.55
C ASP A 13 11.69 7.24 6.41
N LYS A 14 12.42 6.15 6.70
CA LYS A 14 13.87 6.03 6.49
C LYS A 14 14.28 5.82 5.03
N GLY A 15 13.31 5.64 4.12
CA GLY A 15 13.56 5.42 2.69
C GLY A 15 13.85 3.96 2.31
N GLU A 16 13.60 3.01 3.21
CA GLU A 16 13.68 1.58 2.86
C GLU A 16 12.51 1.20 1.96
N PHE A 17 12.78 0.49 0.86
CA PHE A 17 11.73 0.02 -0.04
C PHE A 17 10.87 -1.04 0.66
N VAL A 18 9.55 -0.82 0.64
CA VAL A 18 8.57 -1.77 1.17
C VAL A 18 8.02 -2.62 0.03
N LYS A 19 7.40 -1.98 -0.97
CA LYS A 19 6.72 -2.67 -2.08
C LYS A 19 6.28 -1.71 -3.19
N THR A 20 6.06 -2.24 -4.39
CA THR A 20 5.33 -1.57 -5.47
C THR A 20 3.87 -2.03 -5.51
N LEU A 21 2.92 -1.09 -5.56
CA LEU A 21 1.50 -1.37 -5.64
C LEU A 21 1.06 -1.57 -7.09
N ASN A 22 0.55 -2.75 -7.40
CA ASN A 22 0.00 -3.06 -8.72
C ASN A 22 -1.21 -3.99 -8.61
N CYS A 23 -2.41 -3.42 -8.70
CA CYS A 23 -3.66 -4.18 -8.76
C CYS A 23 -4.23 -4.15 -10.19
N PRO A 24 -4.29 -5.28 -10.91
CA PRO A 24 -4.80 -5.31 -12.28
C PRO A 24 -6.32 -5.14 -12.36
N TYR A 25 -7.05 -5.38 -11.26
CA TYR A 25 -8.51 -5.44 -11.23
C TYR A 25 -9.19 -4.10 -10.90
N LYS A 26 -8.45 -3.04 -10.57
CA LYS A 26 -8.97 -1.70 -10.21
C LYS A 26 -10.16 -1.75 -9.23
N MET A 27 -9.92 -2.33 -8.06
CA MET A 27 -10.97 -2.54 -7.05
C MET A 27 -11.30 -1.31 -6.22
N SER A 28 -12.57 -1.18 -5.86
CA SER A 28 -13.06 -0.20 -4.88
C SER A 28 -13.13 -0.84 -3.50
N TRP A 29 -12.69 -0.12 -2.46
CA TRP A 29 -12.64 -0.63 -1.08
C TRP A 29 -13.98 -1.20 -0.60
N ASP A 30 -15.08 -0.52 -0.93
CA ASP A 30 -16.44 -0.89 -0.53
C ASP A 30 -16.97 -2.18 -1.17
N LYS A 31 -16.29 -2.68 -2.21
CA LYS A 31 -16.66 -3.92 -2.92
C LYS A 31 -15.85 -5.14 -2.46
N LEU A 32 -14.97 -4.96 -1.47
CA LEU A 32 -14.15 -6.02 -0.91
C LEU A 32 -14.89 -6.70 0.23
N GLU A 33 -14.58 -7.97 0.46
CA GLU A 33 -15.11 -8.72 1.59
C GLU A 33 -14.50 -8.19 2.90
N VAL A 34 -15.33 -7.83 3.87
CA VAL A 34 -14.88 -7.27 5.15
C VAL A 34 -14.39 -8.40 6.04
N ILE A 35 -13.12 -8.34 6.47
CA ILE A 35 -12.56 -9.26 7.46
C ILE A 35 -12.62 -8.63 8.85
N ASN A 36 -12.18 -7.38 8.98
CA ASN A 36 -12.32 -6.57 10.18
C ASN A 36 -12.24 -5.07 9.82
N SER A 37 -12.08 -4.20 10.82
CA SER A 37 -12.04 -2.74 10.61
C SER A 37 -10.86 -2.25 9.76
N SER A 38 -9.72 -2.95 9.78
CA SER A 38 -8.48 -2.54 9.12
C SER A 38 -8.04 -3.48 8.01
N SER A 39 -8.83 -4.51 7.71
CA SER A 39 -8.51 -5.48 6.67
C SER A 39 -9.73 -5.99 5.92
N ARG A 40 -9.51 -6.20 4.64
CA ARG A 40 -10.50 -6.73 3.71
C ARG A 40 -9.87 -7.77 2.80
N LYS A 41 -10.67 -8.62 2.19
CA LYS A 41 -10.21 -9.63 1.24
C LYS A 41 -10.67 -9.27 -0.18
N CYS A 42 -9.76 -9.41 -1.13
CA CYS A 42 -10.06 -9.22 -2.55
C CYS A 42 -10.73 -10.46 -3.11
N VAL A 43 -11.95 -10.34 -3.62
CA VAL A 43 -12.68 -11.45 -4.25
C VAL A 43 -12.07 -11.91 -5.58
N ASN A 44 -11.24 -11.09 -6.23
CA ASN A 44 -10.67 -11.40 -7.55
C ASN A 44 -9.29 -12.08 -7.50
N CYS A 45 -8.45 -11.72 -6.53
CA CYS A 45 -7.11 -12.32 -6.38
C CYS A 45 -6.94 -13.10 -5.08
N ASP A 46 -7.97 -13.16 -4.24
CA ASP A 46 -7.99 -13.82 -2.94
C ASP A 46 -6.97 -13.27 -1.92
N HIS A 47 -6.28 -12.17 -2.23
CA HIS A 47 -5.29 -11.57 -1.35
C HIS A 47 -5.94 -10.74 -0.26
N LEU A 48 -5.29 -10.74 0.92
CA LEU A 48 -5.59 -9.82 2.00
C LEU A 48 -5.16 -8.40 1.62
N ILE A 49 -6.03 -7.42 1.87
CA ILE A 49 -5.79 -6.01 1.71
C ILE A 49 -5.82 -5.35 3.09
N ILE A 50 -4.70 -4.75 3.49
CA ILE A 50 -4.55 -4.08 4.79
C ILE A 50 -4.62 -2.57 4.63
N ASP A 51 -5.38 -1.91 5.49
CA ASP A 51 -5.41 -0.46 5.61
C ASP A 51 -4.17 0.04 6.39
N THR A 52 -3.38 0.91 5.76
CA THR A 52 -2.10 1.37 6.34
C THR A 52 -2.22 2.60 7.24
N GLU A 53 -3.41 3.23 7.34
CA GLU A 53 -3.63 4.48 8.07
C GLU A 53 -3.13 4.45 9.53
N ASN A 54 -3.20 3.29 10.19
CA ASN A 54 -2.78 3.11 11.58
C ASN A 54 -1.51 2.24 11.75
N LEU A 55 -0.78 1.99 10.66
CA LEU A 55 0.44 1.18 10.70
C LEU A 55 1.69 2.05 10.92
N THR A 56 2.64 1.48 11.66
CA THR A 56 4.02 1.97 11.73
C THR A 56 4.84 1.33 10.63
N ASP A 57 5.98 1.94 10.29
CA ASP A 57 6.92 1.37 9.31
C ASP A 57 7.38 -0.05 9.69
N HIS A 58 7.60 -0.31 10.98
CA HIS A 58 8.02 -1.62 11.47
C HIS A 58 6.93 -2.68 11.24
N ASN A 59 5.69 -2.37 11.64
CA ASN A 59 4.56 -3.30 11.45
C ASN A 59 4.30 -3.56 9.96
N LEU A 60 4.39 -2.51 9.13
CA LEU A 60 4.21 -2.63 7.68
C LEU A 60 5.26 -3.55 7.06
N LEU A 61 6.53 -3.40 7.43
CA LEU A 61 7.61 -4.26 6.95
C LEU A 61 7.40 -5.71 7.37
N ASP A 62 7.00 -5.96 8.61
CA ASP A 62 6.81 -7.32 9.12
C ASP A 62 5.64 -8.02 8.41
N ILE A 63 4.53 -7.32 8.18
CA ILE A 63 3.39 -7.83 7.40
C ILE A 63 3.83 -8.23 5.98
N ILE A 64 4.58 -7.35 5.29
CA ILE A 64 5.01 -7.61 3.91
C ILE A 64 6.07 -8.72 3.84
N LYS A 65 6.97 -8.82 4.83
CA LYS A 65 7.94 -9.92 4.92
C LYS A 65 7.26 -11.27 5.14
N GLN A 66 6.26 -11.32 6.02
CA GLN A 66 5.51 -12.54 6.31
C GLN A 66 4.62 -12.95 5.12
N ASN A 67 3.97 -11.99 4.47
CA ASN A 67 3.16 -12.24 3.29
C ASN A 67 3.40 -11.18 2.20
N PRO A 68 4.34 -11.45 1.28
CA PRO A 68 4.66 -10.58 0.15
C PRO A 68 3.54 -10.45 -0.88
N GLN A 69 2.42 -11.17 -0.78
CA GLN A 69 1.26 -10.99 -1.67
C GLN A 69 0.21 -10.03 -1.09
N THR A 70 0.34 -9.66 0.19
CA THR A 70 -0.55 -8.69 0.85
C THR A 70 -0.64 -7.41 0.05
N CYS A 71 -1.86 -6.99 -0.25
CA CYS A 71 -2.16 -5.71 -0.87
C CYS A 71 -2.30 -4.63 0.21
N LEU A 72 -2.02 -3.39 -0.16
CA LEU A 72 -2.10 -2.25 0.76
C LEU A 72 -3.15 -1.28 0.26
N LYS A 73 -4.04 -0.85 1.16
CA LYS A 73 -4.84 0.36 0.97
C LYS A 73 -4.04 1.53 1.55
N ILE A 74 -3.86 2.54 0.71
CA ILE A 74 -3.23 3.80 1.07
C ILE A 74 -4.25 4.91 0.78
N ASP A 75 -4.60 5.68 1.80
CA ASP A 75 -5.32 6.93 1.65
C ASP A 75 -4.30 8.07 1.52
N LEU A 76 -4.42 8.92 0.50
CA LEU A 76 -3.48 10.02 0.30
C LEU A 76 -3.62 11.14 1.36
N ASN A 77 -4.70 11.11 2.15
CA ASN A 77 -4.98 12.08 3.20
C ASN A 77 -4.68 11.54 4.61
N GLN A 78 -4.18 10.31 4.74
CA GLN A 78 -3.86 9.75 6.05
C GLN A 78 -2.70 10.50 6.72
N GLN A 79 -2.73 10.61 8.06
CA GLN A 79 -1.75 11.39 8.81
C GLN A 79 -0.32 10.81 8.76
N ASN A 80 -0.19 9.49 8.61
CA ASN A 80 1.08 8.77 8.70
C ASN A 80 1.77 8.56 7.33
N ILE A 81 1.41 9.35 6.31
CA ILE A 81 1.99 9.27 4.97
C ILE A 81 2.63 10.58 4.51
N GLN A 82 3.79 10.45 3.86
CA GLN A 82 4.39 11.50 3.07
C GLN A 82 4.30 11.13 1.58
N ILE A 83 3.61 11.96 0.80
CA ILE A 83 3.59 11.82 -0.66
C ILE A 83 4.90 12.36 -1.24
N ILE A 84 5.59 11.53 -2.00
CA ILE A 84 6.85 11.89 -2.68
C ILE A 84 6.68 11.82 -4.20
N SER A 85 7.62 12.36 -4.95
CA SER A 85 7.62 12.31 -6.41
C SER A 85 9.04 12.05 -6.91
N ASN A 86 9.43 10.78 -6.87
CA ASN A 86 10.73 10.27 -7.33
C ASN A 86 10.65 9.76 -8.78
N GLY A 87 9.46 9.73 -9.38
CA GLY A 87 9.27 9.50 -10.80
C GLY A 87 10.14 10.44 -11.61
N ARG A 88 11.31 9.95 -12.05
CA ARG A 88 12.16 10.67 -13.00
C ARG A 88 11.29 10.98 -14.21
N ILE A 89 11.00 12.26 -14.45
CA ILE A 89 10.49 12.72 -15.73
C ILE A 89 11.51 12.24 -16.74
N LYS A 90 11.22 11.16 -17.48
CA LYS A 90 11.96 10.85 -18.69
C LYS A 90 11.61 12.00 -19.64
N GLN A 91 12.42 13.06 -19.62
CA GLN A 91 12.51 13.97 -20.73
C GLN A 91 13.02 13.12 -21.91
N GLN A 92 12.09 12.78 -22.81
CA GLN A 92 12.38 12.32 -24.16
C GLN A 92 11.77 13.35 -25.10
#